data_AF-A0A7L3WZB9-F1
#
_entry.id   AF-A0A7L3WZB9-F1
#
_cell.length_a   1.000
_cell.length_b   1.000
_cell.length_c   1.000
_cell.angle_alpha   90.00
_cell.angle_beta   90.00
_cell.angle_gamma   90.00
#
_symmetry.space_group_name_H-M   'P 1'
#
loop_
_entity.id
_entity.type
_entity.pdbx_description
1 polymer ?
#
loop_
_entity_poly.entity_id
_entity_poly.type
_entity_poly.pdbx_seq_one_letter_code
_entity_poly.pdbx_strand_id
1 'polypeptide(L)'
;RCFWGWLNAVFNKVDYERIQAVGPDRAASEWLLRCGALVRYQGYQKWQQDYNGLPTGPLGKYKIEAINATESCIMYRGFDYLDGLEHVTEIKLQKCIYIQDECLQRLSETKNLQKSLLQLKIISCGNVTDKGIIALHKL
;
A
#
# COMPACT_ATOMS: atom_id res chain seq x y z
N ARG A 1 0.43 -25.88 -5.49
CA ARG A 1 0.83 -24.46 -5.68
C ARG A 1 -0.36 -23.51 -5.91
N CYS A 2 -1.51 -23.97 -6.42
CA CYS A 2 -2.66 -23.11 -6.71
C CYS A 2 -3.31 -22.46 -5.48
N PHE A 3 -3.41 -23.17 -4.35
CA PHE A 3 -4.04 -22.63 -3.13
C PHE A 3 -3.35 -21.36 -2.60
N TRP A 4 -2.03 -21.38 -2.41
CA TRP A 4 -1.29 -20.22 -1.89
C TRP A 4 -1.30 -19.03 -2.86
N GLY A 5 -1.27 -19.29 -4.17
CA GLY A 5 -1.44 -18.24 -5.17
C GLY A 5 -2.84 -17.61 -5.12
N TRP A 6 -3.88 -18.43 -4.97
CA TRP A 6 -5.25 -17.97 -4.78
C TRP A 6 -5.41 -17.14 -3.50
N LEU A 7 -4.86 -17.62 -2.37
CA LEU A 7 -4.93 -16.93 -1.09
C LEU A 7 -4.32 -15.53 -1.17
N ASN A 8 -3.13 -15.40 -1.75
CA ASN A 8 -2.48 -14.10 -1.95
C ASN A 8 -3.29 -13.17 -2.86
N ALA A 9 -3.92 -13.72 -3.90
CA ALA A 9 -4.79 -12.95 -4.78
C ALA A 9 -6.04 -12.44 -4.07
N VAL A 10 -6.62 -13.22 -3.15
CA VAL A 10 -7.77 -12.81 -2.33
C VAL A 10 -7.38 -11.73 -1.33
N PHE A 11 -6.25 -11.87 -0.64
CA PHE A 11 -5.77 -10.86 0.31
C PHE A 11 -5.57 -9.50 -0.35
N ASN A 12 -5.12 -9.49 -1.60
CA ASN A 12 -4.90 -8.28 -2.37
C ASN A 12 -6.10 -7.84 -3.20
N LYS A 13 -7.24 -8.56 -3.16
CA LYS A 13 -8.42 -8.12 -3.91
C LYS A 13 -8.97 -6.82 -3.31
N VAL A 14 -9.25 -5.87 -4.19
CA VAL A 14 -9.86 -4.59 -3.81
C VAL A 14 -11.35 -4.81 -3.56
N ASP A 15 -11.81 -4.30 -2.43
CA ASP A 15 -13.21 -4.28 -2.03
C ASP A 15 -13.70 -2.83 -2.09
N TYR A 16 -14.31 -2.49 -3.23
CA TYR A 16 -14.80 -1.14 -3.48
C TYR A 16 -16.00 -0.78 -2.60
N GLU A 17 -16.81 -1.77 -2.19
CA GLU A 17 -17.91 -1.55 -1.23
C GLU A 17 -17.33 -1.17 0.13
N ARG A 18 -16.24 -1.83 0.54
CA ARG A 18 -15.53 -1.46 1.76
C ARG A 18 -14.95 -0.05 1.67
N ILE A 19 -14.32 0.33 0.56
CA ILE A 19 -13.81 1.70 0.35
C ILE A 19 -14.94 2.73 0.49
N GLN A 20 -16.11 2.48 -0.09
CA GLN A 20 -17.26 3.37 0.05
C GLN A 20 -17.78 3.45 1.50
N ALA A 21 -17.80 2.32 2.21
CA ALA A 21 -18.35 2.24 3.56
C ALA A 21 -17.46 2.91 4.62
N VAL A 22 -16.12 2.79 4.52
CA VAL A 22 -15.20 3.26 5.57
C VAL A 22 -14.20 4.33 5.12
N GLY A 23 -14.19 4.65 3.84
CA GLY A 23 -13.25 5.57 3.22
C GLY A 23 -11.92 4.91 2.83
N PRO A 24 -11.15 5.57 1.95
CA PRO A 24 -9.96 4.99 1.32
C PRO A 24 -8.84 4.71 2.32
N ASP A 25 -8.52 5.64 3.23
CA ASP A 25 -7.44 5.45 4.22
C ASP A 25 -7.68 4.24 5.12
N ARG A 26 -8.93 4.04 5.57
CA ARG A 26 -9.28 2.92 6.44
C ARG A 26 -9.22 1.60 5.67
N ALA A 27 -9.80 1.54 4.46
CA ALA A 27 -9.77 0.34 3.63
C ALA A 27 -8.34 -0.05 3.21
N ALA A 28 -7.50 0.93 2.86
CA ALA A 28 -6.09 0.73 2.56
C ALA A 28 -5.29 0.27 3.80
N SER A 29 -5.58 0.83 4.99
CA SER A 29 -4.97 0.35 6.24
C SER A 29 -5.29 -1.13 6.49
N GLU A 30 -6.56 -1.52 6.31
CA GLU A 30 -6.99 -2.92 6.46
C GLU A 30 -6.25 -3.83 5.47
N TRP A 31 -6.09 -3.41 4.21
CA TRP A 31 -5.33 -4.15 3.20
C TRP A 31 -3.85 -4.27 3.53
N LEU A 32 -3.21 -3.16 3.88
CA LEU A 32 -1.78 -3.14 4.19
C LEU A 32 -1.49 -4.05 5.38
N LEU A 33 -2.26 -3.94 6.47
CA LEU A 33 -2.03 -4.73 7.68
C LEU A 33 -2.33 -6.22 7.50
N ARG A 34 -3.41 -6.60 6.79
CA ARG A 34 -3.67 -8.03 6.50
C ARG A 34 -2.61 -8.64 5.58
N CYS A 35 -1.91 -7.82 4.80
CA CYS A 35 -0.77 -8.22 3.98
C CYS A 35 0.59 -8.10 4.70
N GLY A 36 0.61 -7.81 6.02
CA GLY A 36 1.83 -7.73 6.82
C GLY A 36 2.62 -6.41 6.67
N ALA A 37 2.02 -5.37 6.08
CA ALA A 37 2.60 -4.03 6.05
C ALA A 37 2.10 -3.18 7.23
N LEU A 38 2.81 -2.09 7.48
CA LEU A 38 2.51 -1.14 8.55
C LEU A 38 2.09 0.19 7.94
N VAL A 39 1.22 0.92 8.65
CA VAL A 39 0.88 2.31 8.30
C VAL A 39 1.11 3.25 9.47
N ARG A 40 1.42 4.50 9.18
CA ARG A 40 1.47 5.59 10.15
C ARG A 40 0.56 6.72 9.66
N TYR A 41 -0.20 7.29 10.58
CA TYR A 41 -1.16 8.35 10.28
C TYR A 41 -0.55 9.74 10.52
N GLN A 42 -1.03 10.74 9.76
CA GLN A 42 -0.61 12.13 9.92
C GLN A 42 -0.77 12.62 11.36
N GLY A 43 0.29 13.24 11.89
CA GLY A 43 0.32 13.76 13.26
C GLY A 43 0.52 12.68 14.33
N TYR A 44 0.69 11.41 13.96
CA TYR A 44 0.98 10.31 14.89
C TYR A 44 2.37 9.73 14.63
N GLN A 45 3.11 9.49 15.71
CA GLN A 45 4.40 8.81 15.66
C GLN A 45 4.28 7.28 15.67
N LYS A 46 3.17 6.76 16.20
CA LYS A 46 2.95 5.32 16.35
C LYS A 46 2.54 4.67 15.03
N TRP A 47 3.25 3.59 14.69
CA TRP A 47 2.89 2.68 13.59
C TRP A 47 1.75 1.75 14.00
N GLN A 48 0.82 1.53 13.06
CA GLN A 48 -0.21 0.52 13.14
C GLN A 48 0.34 -0.77 12.53
N GLN A 49 0.34 -1.83 13.34
CA GLN A 49 0.90 -3.15 12.99
C GLN A 49 -0.04 -4.31 13.33
N ASP A 50 -1.02 -4.07 14.19
CA ASP A 50 -2.05 -5.05 14.54
C ASP A 50 -3.36 -4.66 13.85
N TYR A 51 -3.83 -5.54 12.98
CA TYR A 51 -5.08 -5.36 12.24
C TYR A 51 -6.27 -5.13 13.18
N ASN A 52 -6.33 -5.89 14.28
CA ASN A 52 -7.42 -5.79 15.26
C ASN A 52 -7.32 -4.51 16.09
N GLY A 53 -6.15 -3.88 16.13
CA GLY A 53 -5.89 -2.61 16.79
C GLY A 53 -6.17 -1.37 15.94
N LEU A 54 -6.67 -1.52 14.70
CA LEU A 54 -6.96 -0.38 13.83
C LEU A 54 -8.04 0.54 14.44
N PRO A 55 -7.81 1.86 14.50
CA PRO A 55 -8.65 2.77 15.27
C PRO A 55 -10.07 2.88 14.70
N THR A 56 -11.08 2.69 15.56
CA THR A 56 -12.52 2.73 15.22
C THR A 56 -13.14 4.12 15.37
N GLY A 57 -12.31 5.17 15.36
CA GLY A 57 -12.76 6.55 15.48
C GLY A 57 -13.59 7.04 14.28
N PRO A 58 -13.96 8.34 14.26
CA PRO A 58 -14.77 8.91 13.19
C PRO A 58 -14.22 8.61 11.79
N LEU A 59 -15.13 8.34 10.85
CA LEU A 59 -14.76 8.08 9.46
C LEU A 59 -13.95 9.25 8.88
N GLY A 60 -12.89 8.91 8.13
CA GLY A 60 -12.01 9.90 7.51
C GLY A 60 -11.07 10.64 8.45
N LYS A 61 -11.11 10.42 9.77
CA LYS A 61 -10.20 11.09 10.74
C LYS A 61 -8.72 10.74 10.53
N TYR A 62 -8.44 9.48 10.24
CA TYR A 62 -7.07 8.97 10.15
C TYR A 62 -6.63 8.95 8.69
N LYS A 63 -5.58 9.71 8.38
CA LYS A 63 -5.00 9.85 7.04
C LYS A 63 -3.65 9.18 6.98
N ILE A 64 -3.45 8.23 6.06
CA ILE A 64 -2.17 7.53 5.91
C ILE A 64 -1.11 8.53 5.44
N GLU A 65 -0.04 8.63 6.19
CA GLU A 65 1.14 9.46 5.86
C GLU A 65 2.30 8.59 5.39
N ALA A 66 2.56 7.47 6.06
CA ALA A 66 3.67 6.59 5.72
C ALA A 66 3.25 5.12 5.67
N ILE A 67 3.81 4.40 4.70
CA ILE A 67 3.61 2.97 4.48
C ILE A 67 4.96 2.26 4.60
N ASN A 68 5.02 1.22 5.43
CA ASN A 68 6.18 0.35 5.54
C ASN A 68 5.76 -1.10 5.27
N ALA A 69 5.97 -1.54 4.03
CA ALA A 69 5.79 -2.91 3.60
C ALA A 69 7.16 -3.61 3.65
N THR A 70 7.54 -4.11 4.83
CA THR A 70 8.71 -4.98 4.99
C THR A 70 8.22 -6.42 5.09
N GLU A 71 8.74 -7.33 4.25
CA GLU A 71 8.35 -8.75 4.21
C GLU A 71 6.84 -8.96 3.98
N SER A 72 6.22 -8.01 3.27
CA SER A 72 4.79 -7.98 3.00
C SER A 72 4.41 -8.78 1.76
N CYS A 73 3.20 -9.34 1.75
CA CYS A 73 2.64 -10.03 0.60
C CYS A 73 1.81 -9.13 -0.33
N ILE A 74 1.97 -7.79 -0.26
CA ILE A 74 1.30 -6.88 -1.20
C ILE A 74 1.72 -7.15 -2.65
N MET A 75 0.77 -7.02 -3.57
CA MET A 75 1.00 -7.21 -5.00
C MET A 75 0.06 -6.32 -5.83
N TYR A 76 0.33 -6.22 -7.13
CA TYR A 76 -0.38 -5.39 -8.11
C TYR A 76 -1.90 -5.28 -7.89
N ARG A 77 -2.58 -6.40 -7.65
CA ARG A 77 -4.05 -6.45 -7.48
C ARG A 77 -4.61 -5.54 -6.38
N GLY A 78 -3.81 -5.24 -5.36
CA GLY A 78 -4.25 -4.39 -4.24
C GLY A 78 -3.94 -2.91 -4.44
N PHE A 79 -3.21 -2.54 -5.49
CA PHE A 79 -2.70 -1.17 -5.61
C PHE A 79 -3.80 -0.14 -5.86
N ASP A 80 -5.01 -0.54 -6.30
CA ASP A 80 -6.13 0.41 -6.42
C ASP A 80 -6.59 0.95 -5.06
N TYR A 81 -6.26 0.29 -3.92
CA TYR A 81 -6.49 0.89 -2.60
C TYR A 81 -5.69 2.19 -2.39
N LEU A 82 -4.63 2.42 -3.17
CA LEU A 82 -3.81 3.63 -3.09
C LEU A 82 -4.46 4.84 -3.79
N ASP A 83 -5.43 4.62 -4.68
CA ASP A 83 -5.99 5.69 -5.51
C ASP A 83 -6.66 6.79 -4.70
N GLY A 84 -7.28 6.46 -3.58
CA GLY A 84 -7.96 7.42 -2.71
C GLY A 84 -7.09 8.04 -1.62
N LEU A 85 -5.77 7.75 -1.60
CA LEU A 85 -4.88 8.24 -0.55
C LEU A 85 -4.23 9.56 -0.95
N GLU A 86 -4.61 10.65 -0.30
CA GLU A 86 -4.19 12.02 -0.68
C GLU A 86 -2.96 12.53 0.08
N HIS A 87 -2.53 11.82 1.13
CA HIS A 87 -1.59 12.34 2.12
C HIS A 87 -0.34 11.48 2.32
N VAL A 88 -0.13 10.47 1.47
CA VAL A 88 1.02 9.55 1.60
C VAL A 88 2.28 10.27 1.14
N THR A 89 3.21 10.47 2.07
CA THR A 89 4.51 11.12 1.82
C THR A 89 5.66 10.12 1.79
N GLU A 90 5.52 8.96 2.42
CA GLU A 90 6.58 7.96 2.52
C GLU A 90 6.06 6.56 2.17
N ILE A 91 6.76 5.86 1.27
CA ILE A 91 6.52 4.44 0.98
C ILE A 91 7.86 3.69 1.07
N LYS A 92 7.88 2.61 1.86
CA LYS A 92 8.98 1.66 1.93
C LYS A 92 8.50 0.28 1.50
N LEU A 93 9.13 -0.24 0.45
CA LEU A 93 8.99 -1.61 -0.04
C LEU A 93 10.30 -2.35 0.24
N GLN A 94 10.29 -3.29 1.18
CA GLN A 94 11.49 -4.04 1.56
C GLN A 94 11.20 -5.54 1.59
N LYS A 95 11.98 -6.33 0.86
CA LYS A 95 11.81 -7.80 0.79
C LYS A 95 10.37 -8.23 0.38
N CYS A 96 9.69 -7.43 -0.44
CA CYS A 96 8.35 -7.75 -0.93
C CYS A 96 8.46 -8.64 -2.17
N ILE A 97 8.33 -9.95 -2.00
CA ILE A 97 8.59 -10.94 -3.07
C ILE A 97 7.57 -10.93 -4.21
N TYR A 98 6.43 -10.26 -4.06
CA TYR A 98 5.39 -10.17 -5.09
C TYR A 98 5.35 -8.82 -5.82
N ILE A 99 6.20 -7.87 -5.42
CA ILE A 99 6.38 -6.60 -6.12
C ILE A 99 7.19 -6.85 -7.39
N GLN A 100 6.67 -6.35 -8.51
CA GLN A 100 7.19 -6.47 -9.87
C GLN A 100 7.14 -5.09 -10.55
N ASP A 101 7.68 -4.97 -11.76
CA ASP A 101 7.71 -3.72 -12.51
C ASP A 101 6.32 -3.11 -12.70
N GLU A 102 5.30 -3.92 -12.95
CA GLU A 102 3.91 -3.48 -13.12
C GLU A 102 3.36 -2.82 -11.85
N CYS A 103 3.84 -3.24 -10.66
CA CYS A 103 3.44 -2.61 -9.40
C CYS A 103 4.01 -1.19 -9.32
N LEU A 104 5.26 -1.00 -9.75
CA LEU A 104 5.93 0.31 -9.75
C LEU A 104 5.33 1.25 -10.80
N GLN A 105 5.01 0.71 -11.98
CA GLN A 105 4.27 1.46 -12.99
C GLN A 105 2.89 1.90 -12.47
N ARG A 106 2.14 1.00 -11.82
CA ARG A 106 0.82 1.35 -11.26
C ARG A 106 0.93 2.40 -10.17
N LEU A 107 1.96 2.32 -9.33
CA LEU A 107 2.26 3.32 -8.31
C LEU A 107 2.54 4.68 -8.96
N SER A 108 3.34 4.72 -10.04
CA SER A 108 3.65 5.97 -10.76
C SER A 108 2.48 6.55 -11.55
N GLU A 109 1.47 5.76 -11.90
CA GLU A 109 0.23 6.22 -12.53
C GLU A 109 -0.81 6.74 -11.52
N THR A 110 -0.58 6.56 -10.22
CA THR A 110 -1.51 6.98 -9.16
C THR A 110 -1.39 8.50 -8.94
N LYS A 111 -2.35 9.26 -9.48
CA LYS A 111 -2.33 10.75 -9.47
C LYS A 111 -2.16 11.38 -8.09
N ASN A 112 -2.72 10.77 -7.05
CA ASN A 112 -2.59 11.31 -5.70
C ASN A 112 -1.17 11.12 -5.16
N LEU A 113 -0.54 9.97 -5.42
CA LEU A 113 0.85 9.74 -5.05
C LEU A 113 1.82 10.65 -5.81
N GLN A 114 1.57 10.95 -7.09
CA GLN A 114 2.36 11.94 -7.85
C GLN A 114 2.36 13.34 -7.20
N LYS A 115 1.33 13.67 -6.41
CA LYS A 115 1.21 14.97 -5.73
C LYS A 115 1.76 14.96 -4.32
N SER A 116 1.70 13.82 -3.64
CA SER A 116 1.95 13.73 -2.19
C SER A 116 3.25 13.02 -1.82
N LEU A 117 3.72 12.08 -2.65
CA LEU A 117 4.83 11.20 -2.30
C LEU A 117 6.16 11.96 -2.34
N LEU A 118 6.92 11.91 -1.25
CA LEU A 118 8.21 12.60 -1.10
C LEU A 118 9.37 11.62 -1.00
N GLN A 119 9.13 10.41 -0.48
CA GLN A 119 10.15 9.40 -0.30
C GLN A 119 9.64 8.01 -0.68
N LEU A 120 10.36 7.37 -1.61
CA LEU A 120 10.14 5.97 -1.98
C LEU A 120 11.44 5.19 -1.75
N LYS A 121 11.34 4.09 -0.98
CA LYS A 121 12.46 3.15 -0.75
C LYS A 121 12.08 1.79 -1.31
N ILE A 122 12.92 1.24 -2.18
CA ILE A 122 12.75 -0.10 -2.75
C ILE A 122 14.02 -0.89 -2.42
N ILE A 123 13.90 -1.91 -1.57
CA ILE A 123 15.04 -2.63 -0.99
C ILE A 123 14.79 -4.14 -1.13
N SER A 124 15.69 -4.88 -1.78
CA SER A 124 15.61 -6.34 -1.90
C SER A 124 14.28 -6.86 -2.47
N CYS A 125 13.66 -6.14 -3.41
CA CYS A 125 12.48 -6.60 -4.14
C CYS A 125 12.93 -7.29 -5.45
N GLY A 126 13.17 -8.60 -5.38
CA GLY A 126 13.95 -9.33 -6.40
C GLY A 126 13.35 -9.44 -7.81
N ASN A 127 12.07 -9.11 -8.01
CA ASN A 127 11.44 -9.10 -9.34
C ASN A 127 11.37 -7.70 -9.97
N VAL A 128 11.90 -6.68 -9.30
CA VAL A 128 11.99 -5.32 -9.85
C VAL A 128 13.22 -5.23 -10.74
N THR A 129 13.02 -4.70 -11.94
CA THR A 129 14.08 -4.43 -12.93
C THR A 129 14.16 -2.93 -13.23
N ASP A 130 15.11 -2.55 -14.08
CA ASP A 130 15.27 -1.17 -14.54
C ASP A 130 13.97 -0.61 -15.17
N LYS A 131 13.14 -1.47 -15.80
CA LYS A 131 11.86 -1.05 -16.36
C LYS A 131 10.93 -0.47 -15.30
N GLY A 132 10.79 -1.16 -14.17
CA GLY A 132 9.97 -0.70 -13.05
C GLY A 132 10.52 0.57 -12.42
N ILE A 133 11.84 0.68 -12.28
CA ILE A 133 12.48 1.88 -11.73
C ILE A 133 12.29 3.09 -12.64
N ILE A 134 12.50 2.93 -13.96
CA ILE A 134 12.29 4.01 -14.94
C ILE A 134 10.84 4.47 -14.93
N ALA A 135 9.86 3.58 -14.73
CA ALA A 135 8.45 3.95 -14.68
C ALA A 135 8.13 4.97 -13.57
N LEU A 136 8.97 5.06 -12.52
CA LEU A 136 8.79 5.98 -11.39
C LEU A 136 9.13 7.44 -11.71
N HIS A 137 9.63 7.78 -12.90
CA HIS A 137 9.96 9.18 -13.29
C HIS A 137 8.78 10.16 -13.23
N LYS A 138 7.55 9.67 -13.05
CA LYS A 138 6.32 10.46 -12.92
C LYS A 138 6.00 10.87 -11.48
N LEU A 139 6.71 10.31 -10.50
CA LEU A 139 6.54 10.59 -9.06
C LEU A 139 7.46 11.71 -8.59
#